data_AF-A0A533UBC7-F1
#
_entry.id   AF-A0A533UBC7-F1
#
_cell.length_a   1.000
_cell.length_b   1.000
_cell.length_c   1.000
_cell.angle_alpha   90.00
_cell.angle_beta   90.00
_cell.angle_gamma   90.00
#
_symmetry.space_group_name_H-M   'P 1'
#
loop_
_entity.id
_entity.type
_entity.pdbx_description
1 polymer ?
#
loop_
_entity_poly.entity_id
_entity_poly.type
_entity_poly.pdbx_seq_one_letter_code
_entity_poly.pdbx_strand_id
1 'polypeptide(L)' 'MAYRDLEHMTDAFIEVTGNTLEEAFENAGISVVDTMIDINLVEEKRHKKIEIIAKDLNNLLYNWLEEIIILTITEGFA' A
#
# COMPACT_ATOMS: atom_id res chain seq x y z
N MET A 1 -2.15 -11.79 -10.37
CA MET A 1 -1.83 -11.25 -9.04
C MET A 1 -0.79 -10.19 -9.24
N ALA A 2 -1.05 -8.97 -8.79
CA ALA A 2 -0.20 -7.83 -9.09
C ALA A 2 0.96 -7.66 -8.08
N TYR A 3 0.96 -8.46 -7.01
CA TYR A 3 2.06 -8.59 -6.07
C TYR A 3 2.21 -10.04 -5.59
N ARG A 4 3.35 -10.37 -5.00
CA ARG A 4 3.62 -11.65 -4.35
C ARG A 4 4.51 -11.46 -3.13
N ASP A 5 4.29 -12.31 -2.13
CA ASP A 5 5.17 -12.41 -0.98
C ASP A 5 6.47 -13.14 -1.36
N LEU A 6 7.58 -12.62 -0.85
CA LEU A 6 8.90 -13.20 -0.94
C LEU A 6 9.28 -13.77 0.41
N GLU A 7 10.08 -14.84 0.38
CA GLU A 7 10.49 -15.52 1.60
C GLU A 7 11.38 -14.61 2.47
N HIS A 8 10.89 -14.32 3.68
CA HIS A 8 11.62 -13.56 4.68
C HIS A 8 11.18 -13.97 6.08
N MET A 9 12.12 -13.95 7.04
CA MET A 9 11.91 -14.58 8.36
C MET A 9 11.14 -13.71 9.35
N THR A 10 11.08 -12.40 9.13
CA THR A 10 10.55 -11.44 10.12
C THR A 10 9.51 -10.52 9.51
N ASP A 11 9.90 -9.77 8.50
CA ASP A 11 9.08 -8.73 7.89
C ASP A 11 8.41 -9.25 6.62
N ALA A 12 7.27 -8.65 6.28
CA ALA A 12 6.62 -8.86 4.99
C ALA A 12 7.54 -8.29 3.89
N PHE A 13 8.06 -9.18 3.05
CA PHE A 13 8.85 -8.80 1.90
C PHE A 13 8.04 -9.04 0.64
N ILE A 14 7.68 -7.97 -0.08
CA ILE A 14 6.67 -8.02 -1.13
C ILE A 14 7.27 -7.51 -2.43
N GLU A 15 7.09 -8.28 -3.50
CA GLU A 15 7.34 -7.83 -4.86
C GLU A 15 6.04 -7.39 -5.51
N VAL A 16 6.04 -6.20 -6.12
CA VAL A 16 4.88 -5.60 -6.75
C VAL A 16 5.19 -5.34 -8.23
N THR A 17 4.19 -5.54 -9.07
CA THR A 17 4.24 -5.32 -10.52
C THR A 17 3.06 -4.47 -10.98
N GLY A 18 3.26 -3.70 -12.04
CA GLY A 18 2.22 -2.89 -12.69
C GLY A 18 2.65 -2.55 -14.11
N ASN A 19 1.69 -2.28 -14.99
CA ASN A 19 1.98 -1.88 -16.37
C ASN A 19 2.43 -0.41 -16.45
N THR A 20 2.08 0.39 -15.44
CA THR A 20 2.55 1.77 -15.25
C THR A 20 3.09 1.97 -13.84
N LEU A 21 3.77 3.11 -13.63
CA LEU A 21 4.28 3.47 -12.30
C LEU A 21 3.13 3.69 -11.31
N GLU A 22 2.05 4.32 -11.76
CA GLU A 22 0.84 4.56 -10.97
C GLU A 22 0.20 3.24 -10.54
N GLU A 23 0.05 2.28 -11.46
CA GLU A 23 -0.48 0.95 -11.16
C GLU A 23 0.43 0.21 -10.16
N ALA A 24 1.76 0.32 -10.30
CA ALA A 24 2.68 -0.27 -9.34
C ALA A 24 2.56 0.34 -7.93
N PHE A 25 2.34 1.65 -7.82
CA PHE A 25 2.10 2.34 -6.56
C PHE A 25 0.76 1.94 -5.92
N GLU A 26 -0.29 1.82 -6.73
CA GLU A 26 -1.60 1.34 -6.29
C GLU A 26 -1.49 -0.09 -5.75
N ASN A 27 -0.89 -1.00 -6.51
CA ASN A 27 -0.69 -2.39 -6.10
C ASN A 27 0.18 -2.51 -4.84
N ALA A 28 1.16 -1.62 -4.65
CA ALA A 28 1.97 -1.58 -3.45
C ALA A 28 1.13 -1.17 -2.22
N GLY A 29 0.27 -0.17 -2.38
CA GLY A 29 -0.68 0.24 -1.35
C GLY A 29 -1.65 -0.88 -0.96
N ILE A 30 -2.21 -1.57 -1.96
CA ILE A 30 -3.08 -2.74 -1.75
C ILE A 30 -2.35 -3.83 -0.96
N SER A 31 -1.10 -4.13 -1.33
CA SER A 31 -0.33 -5.19 -0.65
C SER A 31 -0.06 -4.88 0.83
N VAL A 32 0.12 -3.60 1.17
CA VAL A 32 0.29 -3.15 2.57
C VAL A 32 -1.00 -3.34 3.37
N VAL A 33 -2.14 -2.97 2.79
CA VAL A 33 -3.45 -3.18 3.45
C VAL A 33 -3.74 -4.66 3.62
N ASP A 34 -3.52 -5.48 2.59
CA ASP A 34 -3.77 -6.93 2.63
C ASP A 34 -2.85 -7.65 3.64
N THR A 35 -1.66 -7.12 3.89
CA THR A 35 -0.76 -7.60 4.95
C THR A 35 -1.31 -7.35 6.36
N MET A 36 -2.09 -6.27 6.54
CA MET A 36 -2.64 -5.88 7.85
C MET A 36 -4.03 -6.47 8.11
N ILE A 37 -4.87 -6.56 7.08
CA ILE A 37 -6.27 -7.00 7.17
C ILE A 37 -6.67 -7.76 5.90
N ASP A 38 -7.67 -8.64 6.00
CA ASP A 38 -8.23 -9.32 4.82
C ASP A 38 -9.02 -8.32 3.95
N ILE A 39 -8.45 -7.93 2.81
CA ILE A 39 -9.03 -6.92 1.93
C ILE A 39 -10.38 -7.36 1.33
N ASN A 40 -10.67 -8.67 1.28
CA ASN A 40 -11.93 -9.18 0.74
C ASN A 40 -13.13 -8.91 1.66
N LEU A 41 -12.87 -8.54 2.91
CA LEU A 41 -13.89 -8.19 3.90
C LEU A 41 -14.12 -6.67 3.99
N VAL A 42 -13.36 -5.88 3.23
CA VAL A 42 -13.42 -4.41 3.23
C VAL A 42 -14.60 -3.93 2.39
N GLU A 43 -15.40 -3.02 2.96
CA GLU A 43 -16.52 -2.36 2.26
C GLU A 43 -16.20 -0.91 1.93
N GLU A 44 -16.31 -0.53 0.65
CA GLU A 44 -16.11 0.85 0.19
C GLU A 44 -17.21 1.79 0.71
N LYS A 45 -16.95 2.46 1.83
CA LYS A 45 -17.89 3.41 2.47
C LYS A 45 -17.45 4.87 2.40
N ARG A 46 -16.16 5.12 2.25
CA ARG A 46 -15.54 6.45 2.34
C ARG A 46 -14.40 6.56 1.33
N HIS A 47 -14.17 7.78 0.85
CA HIS A 47 -13.03 8.10 0.00
C HIS A 47 -12.22 9.21 0.65
N LYS A 48 -10.89 9.10 0.56
CA LYS A 48 -9.94 10.11 1.02
C LYS A 48 -8.94 10.39 -0.09
N LYS A 49 -8.73 11.67 -0.38
CA LYS A 49 -7.71 12.11 -1.32
C LYS A 49 -6.40 12.29 -0.55
N ILE A 50 -5.33 11.72 -1.08
CA ILE A 50 -3.98 11.83 -0.54
C ILE A 50 -3.12 12.51 -1.61
N GLU A 51 -2.31 13.48 -1.19
CA GLU A 51 -1.33 14.15 -2.05
C GLU A 51 0.03 14.12 -1.36
N ILE A 52 1.03 13.56 -2.02
CA ILE A 52 2.38 13.40 -1.47
C ILE A 52 3.38 14.00 -2.44
N ILE A 53 4.29 14.79 -1.90
CA ILE A 53 5.41 15.36 -2.63
C ILE A 53 6.68 14.84 -1.98
N ALA A 54 7.58 14.29 -2.79
CA ALA A 54 8.86 13.77 -2.34
C ALA A 54 9.98 14.14 -3.32
N LYS A 55 11.22 14.05 -2.86
CA LYS A 55 12.42 14.43 -3.63
C LYS A 55 12.76 13.46 -4.76
N ASP A 56 12.36 12.20 -4.64
CA ASP A 56 12.62 11.12 -5.59
C ASP A 56 11.56 10.00 -5.44
N LEU A 57 11.59 9.03 -6.36
CA LEU A 57 10.61 7.95 -6.40
C LEU A 57 10.66 7.02 -5.18
N ASN A 58 11.84 6.78 -4.60
CA ASN A 58 11.97 5.91 -3.43
C ASN A 58 11.31 6.56 -2.21
N ASN A 59 11.54 7.86 -2.02
CA ASN A 59 10.89 8.62 -0.94
C ASN A 59 9.40 8.80 -1.22
N LEU A 60 8.99 8.92 -2.49
CA LEU A 60 7.58 8.99 -2.84
C LEU A 60 6.86 7.70 -2.46
N LEU A 61 7.44 6.54 -2.80
CA LEU A 61 6.89 5.23 -2.44
C LEU A 61 6.88 5.03 -0.92
N TYR A 62 7.98 5.34 -0.24
CA TYR A 62 8.04 5.25 1.23
C TYR A 62 6.93 6.07 1.88
N ASN A 63 6.81 7.36 1.54
CA ASN A 63 5.79 8.24 2.10
C ASN A 63 4.37 7.77 1.74
N TRP A 64 4.17 7.25 0.53
CA TRP A 64 2.90 6.69 0.09
C TRP A 64 2.44 5.51 0.93
N LEU A 65 3.33 4.54 1.18
CA LEU A 65 3.01 3.39 2.02
C LEU A 65 2.85 3.78 3.50
N GLU A 66 3.68 4.69 4.00
CA GLU A 66 3.57 5.20 5.36
C GLU A 66 2.22 5.88 5.62
N GLU A 67 1.75 6.72 4.69
CA GLU A 67 0.45 7.38 4.81
C GLU A 67 -0.70 6.36 4.80
N ILE A 68 -0.65 5.33 3.95
CA ILE A 68 -1.65 4.24 3.95
C ILE A 68 -1.69 3.55 5.32
N ILE A 69 -0.53 3.19 5.88
CA ILE A 69 -0.43 2.56 7.20
C ILE A 69 -1.03 3.46 8.29
N ILE A 70 -0.69 4.75 8.29
CA ILE A 70 -1.21 5.72 9.26
C ILE A 70 -2.73 5.79 9.16
N LEU A 71 -3.28 5.92 7.96
CA LEU A 71 -4.72 6.01 7.75
C LEU A 71 -5.44 4.73 8.20
N THR A 72 -4.90 3.56 7.87
CA THR A 72 -5.48 2.29 8.27
C THR A 72 -5.47 2.10 9.79
N ILE A 73 -4.33 2.34 10.45
CA ILE A 73 -4.16 2.03 11.89
C ILE A 73 -4.77 3.12 12.79
N THR A 74 -4.66 4.41 12.42
CA THR A 74 -5.07 5.51 13.30
C THR A 74 -6.50 5.96 13.09
N GLU A 75 -6.98 5.96 11.84
CA GLU A 75 -8.33 6.41 11.49
C GLU A 75 -9.31 5.24 11.29
N GLY A 76 -8.82 3.99 11.33
CA GLY A 76 -9.59 2.83 10.91
C GLY A 76 -10.08 2.99 9.47
N PHE A 77 -9.24 3.58 8.62
CA PHE A 77 -9.54 3.77 7.20
C PHE A 77 -9.09 2.55 6.43
N ALA A 78 -9.91 1.51 6.52
CA ALA A 78 -9.84 0.29 5.74
C ALA A 78 -11.18 -0.45 5.83
#